data_AF-G4TLJ2-F1
#
_entry.id   AF-G4TLJ2-F1
#
_cell.length_a   1.000
_cell.length_b   1.000
_cell.length_c   1.000
_cell.angle_alpha   90.00
_cell.angle_beta   90.00
_cell.angle_gamma   90.00
#
_symmetry.space_group_name_H-M   'P 1'
#
loop_
_entity.id
_entity.type
_entity.pdbx_description
1 polymer ?
#
loop_
_entity_poly.entity_id
_entity_poly.type
_entity_poly.pdbx_seq_one_letter_code
_entity_poly.pdbx_strand_id
1 'polypeptide(L)'
;MFSLITVFLLLAAAIIDSALARSSGCGKSPPSSGTKTMTVNGKNREYILQIPANYDSNKAYKLIFGFHWLNGNMNNVAPGYYGLRNLAGESAIFVAPNGLNTGWGNSGGEDITFVDNIISAVESQLCVDETQRFATGFSYGGAMSYSLACSHPSGFPEKYS
;
A
#
# COMPACT_ATOMS: atom_id res chain seq x y z
N MET A 1 13.19 -33.20 30.74
CA MET A 1 11.73 -33.14 30.48
C MET A 1 11.36 -31.69 30.21
N PHE A 2 11.27 -31.30 28.94
CA PHE A 2 10.68 -30.01 28.59
C PHE A 2 9.19 -30.10 28.89
N SER A 3 8.68 -29.22 29.75
CA SER A 3 7.27 -29.22 30.15
C SER A 3 6.39 -28.91 28.93
N LEU A 4 5.36 -29.72 28.67
CA LEU A 4 4.38 -29.48 27.61
C LEU A 4 3.70 -28.10 27.71
N ILE A 5 3.71 -27.50 28.91
CA ILE A 5 3.14 -26.17 29.18
C ILE A 5 3.95 -25.06 28.50
N THR A 6 5.28 -25.21 28.37
CA THR A 6 6.15 -24.16 27.79
C THR A 6 6.04 -24.09 26.26
N VAL A 7 5.70 -25.21 25.60
CA VAL A 7 5.49 -25.25 24.14
C VAL A 7 4.14 -24.61 23.76
N PHE A 8 3.11 -24.76 24.59
CA PHE A 8 1.79 -24.16 24.34
C PHE A 8 1.79 -22.63 24.44
N LEU A 9 2.57 -22.05 25.36
CA LEU A 9 2.72 -20.60 25.52
C LEU A 9 3.46 -19.94 24.34
N LEU A 10 4.43 -20.62 23.73
CA LEU A 10 5.14 -20.13 22.55
C LEU A 10 4.31 -20.20 21.26
N LEU A 11 3.47 -21.24 21.10
CA LEU A 11 2.53 -21.30 19.98
C LEU A 11 1.42 -20.25 20.11
N ALA A 12 0.91 -19.97 21.30
CA ALA A 12 -0.16 -18.99 21.51
C ALA A 12 0.27 -17.55 21.16
N ALA A 13 1.53 -17.16 21.40
CA ALA A 13 2.02 -15.82 21.08
C ALA A 13 2.08 -15.54 19.56
N ALA A 14 2.50 -16.52 18.75
CA ALA A 14 2.65 -16.34 17.30
C ALA A 14 1.31 -16.21 16.54
N ILE A 15 0.22 -16.75 17.10
CA ILE A 15 -1.13 -16.63 16.50
C ILE A 15 -1.75 -15.25 16.76
N ILE A 16 -1.31 -14.55 17.82
CA ILE A 16 -1.87 -13.25 18.21
C ILE A 16 -1.27 -12.11 17.36
N ASP A 17 0.02 -12.16 17.02
CA ASP A 17 0.67 -11.15 16.16
C ASP A 17 0.04 -11.08 14.75
N SER A 18 -0.36 -12.23 14.20
CA SER A 18 -0.96 -12.33 12.87
C SER A 18 -2.37 -11.74 12.78
N ALA A 19 -3.07 -11.59 13.91
CA ALA A 19 -4.41 -11.04 13.96
C ALA A 19 -4.41 -9.50 14.05
N LEU A 20 -3.36 -8.89 14.61
CA LEU A 20 -3.27 -7.44 14.84
C LEU A 20 -2.75 -6.65 13.64
N ALA A 21 -2.06 -7.29 12.71
CA ALA A 21 -1.53 -6.64 11.50
C ALA A 21 -2.54 -6.58 10.33
N ARG A 22 -3.74 -7.12 10.49
CA ARG A 22 -4.73 -7.27 9.41
C ARG A 22 -5.63 -6.06 9.31
N SER A 23 -5.81 -5.55 8.10
CA SER A 23 -6.74 -4.45 7.87
C SER A 23 -8.20 -4.82 8.08
N SER A 24 -9.02 -3.79 8.31
CA SER A 24 -10.48 -3.93 8.47
C SER A 24 -11.22 -4.43 7.21
N GLY A 25 -10.53 -4.52 6.08
CA GLY A 25 -11.01 -5.04 4.80
C GLY A 25 -10.94 -6.56 4.69
N CYS A 26 -10.27 -7.25 5.62
CA CYS A 26 -10.21 -8.71 5.61
C CYS A 26 -11.59 -9.37 5.67
N GLY A 27 -11.78 -10.41 4.86
CA GLY A 27 -13.04 -11.15 4.74
C GLY A 27 -14.13 -10.46 3.91
N LYS A 28 -13.89 -9.25 3.40
CA LYS A 28 -14.85 -8.54 2.54
C LYS A 28 -14.70 -8.93 1.07
N SER A 29 -15.77 -8.71 0.31
CA SER A 29 -15.73 -8.82 -1.15
C SER A 29 -14.83 -7.71 -1.72
N PRO A 30 -13.80 -8.04 -2.52
CA PRO A 30 -12.89 -7.05 -3.04
C PRO A 30 -13.53 -6.20 -4.16
N PRO A 31 -13.13 -4.93 -4.33
CA PRO A 31 -13.44 -4.20 -5.54
C PRO A 31 -12.68 -4.79 -6.75
N SER A 32 -13.03 -4.35 -7.95
CA SER A 32 -12.24 -4.67 -9.14
C SER A 32 -10.89 -3.93 -9.17
N SER A 33 -9.88 -4.54 -9.79
CA SER A 33 -8.70 -3.80 -10.26
C SER A 33 -9.09 -2.73 -11.29
N GLY A 34 -8.23 -1.73 -11.47
CA GLY A 34 -8.38 -0.67 -12.47
C GLY A 34 -8.29 0.73 -11.87
N THR A 35 -8.65 1.73 -12.69
CA THR A 35 -8.67 3.14 -12.28
C THR A 35 -9.75 3.37 -11.23
N LYS A 36 -9.38 4.08 -10.17
CA LYS A 36 -10.24 4.57 -9.10
C LYS A 36 -10.12 6.08 -9.02
N THR A 37 -11.18 6.73 -8.59
CA THR A 37 -11.27 8.18 -8.45
C THR A 37 -11.66 8.55 -7.03
N MET A 38 -11.14 9.67 -6.52
CA MET A 38 -11.56 10.23 -5.24
C MET A 38 -11.37 11.74 -5.21
N THR A 39 -12.19 12.42 -4.42
CA THR A 39 -12.03 13.86 -4.19
C THR A 39 -11.07 14.10 -3.03
N VAL A 40 -10.03 14.89 -3.27
CA VAL A 40 -9.07 15.32 -2.24
C VAL A 40 -8.95 16.84 -2.31
N ASN A 41 -9.25 17.53 -1.21
CA ASN A 41 -9.21 18.99 -1.13
C ASN A 41 -9.96 19.69 -2.29
N GLY A 42 -11.14 19.16 -2.64
CA GLY A 42 -11.98 19.68 -3.73
C GLY A 42 -11.52 19.34 -5.15
N LYS A 43 -10.44 18.57 -5.31
CA LYS A 43 -9.90 18.15 -6.61
C LYS A 43 -10.21 16.67 -6.86
N ASN A 44 -10.63 16.32 -8.07
CA ASN A 44 -10.75 14.92 -8.47
C ASN A 44 -9.35 14.33 -8.73
N ARG A 45 -9.01 13.27 -8.02
CA ARG A 45 -7.73 12.56 -8.10
C ARG A 45 -7.96 11.12 -8.52
N GLU A 46 -7.00 10.55 -9.23
CA GLU A 46 -7.11 9.19 -9.76
C GLU A 46 -5.90 8.34 -9.36
N TYR A 47 -6.13 7.05 -9.21
CA TYR A 47 -5.08 6.06 -9.01
C TYR A 47 -5.45 4.74 -9.68
N ILE A 48 -4.45 3.95 -10.06
CA ILE A 48 -4.67 2.56 -10.50
C ILE A 48 -4.49 1.65 -9.29
N LEU A 49 -5.54 0.87 -8.98
CA LEU A 49 -5.50 -0.22 -8.03
C LEU A 49 -5.32 -1.53 -8.78
N GLN A 50 -4.33 -2.33 -8.38
CA GLN A 50 -4.15 -3.66 -8.91
C GLN A 50 -4.15 -4.69 -7.78
N ILE A 51 -5.17 -5.53 -7.82
CA ILE A 51 -5.40 -6.63 -6.90
C ILE A 51 -4.91 -7.93 -7.58
N PRO A 52 -4.29 -8.85 -6.84
CA PRO A 52 -3.92 -10.17 -7.34
C PRO A 52 -5.06 -10.89 -8.05
N ALA A 53 -4.76 -11.61 -9.13
CA ALA A 53 -5.76 -12.34 -9.91
C ALA A 53 -6.43 -13.47 -9.10
N ASN A 54 -5.70 -14.04 -8.14
CA ASN A 54 -6.15 -15.10 -7.24
C ASN A 54 -6.39 -14.56 -5.81
N TYR A 55 -6.87 -13.32 -5.70
CA TYR A 55 -7.07 -12.67 -4.41
C TYR A 55 -7.93 -13.49 -3.44
N ASP A 56 -7.40 -13.72 -2.24
CA ASP A 56 -8.08 -14.37 -1.12
C ASP A 56 -8.33 -13.33 -0.02
N SER A 57 -9.59 -13.03 0.26
CA SER A 57 -9.99 -12.05 1.28
C SER A 57 -9.54 -12.41 2.69
N ASN A 58 -9.14 -13.67 2.93
CA ASN A 58 -8.66 -14.14 4.23
C ASN A 58 -7.13 -14.13 4.35
N LYS A 59 -6.40 -13.80 3.29
CA LYS A 59 -4.95 -13.63 3.29
C LYS A 59 -4.61 -12.14 3.35
N ALA A 60 -3.70 -11.76 4.25
CA ALA A 60 -3.17 -10.40 4.29
C ALA A 60 -2.09 -10.22 3.21
N TYR A 61 -2.19 -9.16 2.41
CA TYR A 61 -1.27 -8.87 1.31
C TYR A 61 -0.38 -7.66 1.63
N LYS A 62 0.82 -7.64 1.05
CA LYS A 62 1.67 -6.43 1.03
C LYS A 62 0.95 -5.33 0.25
N LEU A 63 1.12 -4.09 0.67
CA LEU A 63 0.63 -2.93 -0.06
C LEU A 63 1.82 -2.13 -0.62
N ILE A 64 1.93 -2.02 -1.93
CA ILE A 64 3.07 -1.38 -2.60
C ILE A 64 2.59 -0.20 -3.45
N PHE A 65 3.09 0.99 -3.13
CA PHE A 65 2.87 2.20 -3.92
C PHE A 65 4.00 2.44 -4.92
N GLY A 66 3.63 2.77 -6.16
CA GLY A 66 4.54 3.21 -7.20
C GLY A 66 4.24 4.65 -7.63
N PHE A 67 5.19 5.56 -7.42
CA PHE A 67 5.04 7.00 -7.70
C PHE A 67 5.80 7.40 -8.97
N HIS A 68 5.09 8.02 -9.92
CA HIS A 68 5.67 8.43 -11.21
C HIS A 68 6.66 9.60 -11.07
N TRP A 69 7.53 9.76 -12.07
CA TRP A 69 8.46 10.89 -12.20
C TRP A 69 7.74 12.15 -12.72
N LEU A 70 8.45 13.28 -12.78
CA LEU A 70 7.91 14.53 -13.36
C LEU A 70 7.55 14.32 -14.84
N ASN A 71 6.38 14.79 -15.28
CA ASN A 71 5.82 14.56 -16.62
C ASN A 71 5.39 13.11 -16.90
N GLY A 72 5.46 12.22 -15.90
CA GLY A 72 4.84 10.90 -15.94
C GLY A 72 3.40 10.91 -15.41
N ASN A 73 2.79 9.73 -15.36
CA ASN A 73 1.48 9.49 -14.75
C ASN A 73 1.32 8.03 -14.30
N MET A 74 0.19 7.71 -13.66
CA MET A 74 -0.12 6.37 -13.15
C MET A 74 -0.05 5.25 -14.22
N ASN A 75 -0.40 5.53 -15.49
CA ASN A 75 -0.37 4.54 -16.57
C ASN A 75 1.06 4.18 -17.00
N ASN A 76 2.04 5.05 -16.72
CA ASN A 76 3.44 4.72 -16.96
C ASN A 76 3.99 3.76 -15.89
N VAL A 77 3.47 3.81 -14.67
CA VAL A 77 3.95 3.01 -13.53
C VAL A 77 3.23 1.67 -13.44
N ALA A 78 1.90 1.67 -13.55
CA ALA A 78 1.06 0.50 -13.27
C ALA A 78 1.38 -0.78 -14.06
N PRO A 79 1.88 -0.74 -15.32
CA PRO A 79 2.20 -1.97 -16.03
C PRO A 79 3.24 -2.85 -15.30
N GLY A 80 4.23 -2.24 -14.65
CA GLY A 80 5.36 -2.98 -14.07
C GLY A 80 5.74 -2.63 -12.63
N TYR A 81 5.31 -1.48 -12.11
CA TYR A 81 5.69 -0.99 -10.77
C TYR A 81 7.21 -1.09 -10.54
N TYR A 82 7.99 -0.58 -11.49
CA TYR A 82 9.46 -0.66 -11.47
C TYR A 82 10.02 -2.10 -11.39
N GLY A 83 9.29 -3.07 -11.96
CA GLY A 83 9.65 -4.49 -11.97
C GLY A 83 9.12 -5.27 -10.77
N LEU A 84 8.63 -4.59 -9.72
CA LEU A 84 8.16 -5.23 -8.49
C LEU A 84 6.93 -6.11 -8.73
N ARG A 85 6.09 -5.79 -9.72
CA ARG A 85 4.92 -6.61 -10.04
C ARG A 85 5.29 -8.04 -10.40
N ASN A 86 6.29 -8.20 -11.26
CA ASN A 86 6.74 -9.52 -11.69
C ASN A 86 7.43 -10.27 -10.54
N LEU A 87 8.20 -9.57 -9.70
CA LEU A 87 8.89 -10.15 -8.55
C LEU A 87 7.93 -10.59 -7.44
N ALA A 88 6.89 -9.79 -7.18
CA ALA A 88 5.89 -10.10 -6.18
C ALA A 88 4.92 -11.21 -6.62
N GLY A 89 4.76 -11.42 -7.93
CA GLY A 89 3.70 -12.25 -8.49
C GLY A 89 2.35 -11.83 -7.92
N GLU A 90 1.65 -12.78 -7.33
CA GLU A 90 0.33 -12.57 -6.73
C GLU A 90 0.38 -12.34 -5.20
N SER A 91 1.51 -11.87 -4.66
CA SER A 91 1.69 -11.69 -3.20
C SER A 91 1.49 -10.26 -2.69
N ALA A 92 1.16 -9.31 -3.57
CA ALA A 92 1.02 -7.91 -3.23
C ALA A 92 -0.16 -7.24 -3.95
N ILE A 93 -0.77 -6.27 -3.27
CA ILE A 93 -1.66 -5.27 -3.86
C ILE A 93 -0.79 -4.09 -4.27
N PHE A 94 -0.97 -3.62 -5.50
CA PHE A 94 -0.23 -2.48 -6.03
C PHE A 94 -1.13 -1.27 -6.25
N VAL A 95 -0.57 -0.09 -5.99
CA VAL A 95 -1.25 1.19 -6.19
C VAL A 95 -0.34 2.14 -6.94
N ALA A 96 -0.82 2.74 -8.03
CA ALA A 96 -0.13 3.82 -8.75
C ALA A 96 -0.97 5.10 -8.66
N PRO A 97 -0.68 6.01 -7.71
CA PRO A 97 -1.38 7.29 -7.61
C PRO A 97 -0.98 8.24 -8.75
N ASN A 98 -1.92 9.09 -9.18
CA ASN A 98 -1.67 10.12 -10.19
C ASN A 98 -1.46 11.51 -9.53
N GLY A 99 -0.26 12.04 -9.68
CA GLY A 99 0.14 13.36 -9.20
C GLY A 99 -0.54 14.49 -9.97
N LEU A 100 -0.79 15.62 -9.31
CA LEU A 100 -1.32 16.82 -9.97
C LEU A 100 -0.24 17.47 -10.83
N ASN A 101 -0.65 18.08 -11.95
CA ASN A 101 0.26 18.77 -12.87
C ASN A 101 1.46 17.89 -13.27
N THR A 102 1.25 16.57 -13.36
CA THR A 102 2.28 15.56 -13.66
C THR A 102 3.46 15.54 -12.67
N GLY A 103 3.22 15.91 -11.41
CA GLY A 103 4.25 15.91 -10.35
C GLY A 103 3.67 15.77 -8.94
N TRP A 104 4.53 16.02 -7.95
CA TRP A 104 4.26 15.85 -6.52
C TRP A 104 4.54 17.13 -5.75
N GLY A 105 3.84 18.21 -6.13
CA GLY A 105 4.02 19.54 -5.55
C GLY A 105 3.64 19.61 -4.07
N ASN A 106 2.72 18.76 -3.63
CA ASN A 106 2.26 18.62 -2.26
C ASN A 106 1.88 19.95 -1.58
N SER A 107 1.29 20.89 -2.34
CA SER A 107 0.91 22.20 -1.81
C SER A 107 -0.13 22.02 -0.70
N GLY A 108 0.17 22.52 0.50
CA GLY A 108 -0.69 22.34 1.66
C GLY A 108 -0.88 20.87 2.11
N GLY A 109 0.03 19.96 1.73
CA GLY A 109 -0.03 18.55 2.11
C GLY A 109 -0.97 17.68 1.26
N GLU A 110 -1.47 18.20 0.14
CA GLU A 110 -2.52 17.55 -0.64
C GLU A 110 -2.15 16.20 -1.26
N ASP A 111 -0.88 15.95 -1.55
CA ASP A 111 -0.43 14.67 -2.10
C ASP A 111 -0.25 13.63 -1.00
N ILE A 112 0.16 14.04 0.20
CA ILE A 112 0.18 13.15 1.37
C ILE A 112 -1.24 12.76 1.77
N THR A 113 -2.15 13.74 1.89
CA THR A 113 -3.58 13.46 2.15
C THR A 113 -4.19 12.56 1.08
N PHE A 114 -3.78 12.70 -0.19
CA PHE A 114 -4.24 11.81 -1.24
C PHE A 114 -3.80 10.37 -0.97
N VAL A 115 -2.53 10.13 -0.65
CA VAL A 115 -2.03 8.78 -0.35
C VAL A 115 -2.72 8.20 0.89
N ASP A 116 -2.89 8.98 1.96
CA ASP A 116 -3.62 8.56 3.18
C ASP A 116 -5.05 8.12 2.90
N ASN A 117 -5.75 8.87 2.04
CA ASN A 117 -7.10 8.53 1.62
C ASN A 117 -7.12 7.23 0.80
N ILE A 118 -6.11 6.99 -0.05
CA ILE A 118 -5.99 5.72 -0.79
C ILE A 118 -5.73 4.56 0.17
N ILE A 119 -4.81 4.71 1.14
CA ILE A 119 -4.54 3.69 2.16
C ILE A 119 -5.83 3.34 2.89
N SER A 120 -6.55 4.35 3.40
CA SER A 120 -7.83 4.14 4.09
C SER A 120 -8.88 3.44 3.22
N ALA A 121 -9.00 3.84 1.95
CA ALA A 121 -9.94 3.21 1.02
C ALA A 121 -9.57 1.75 0.71
N VAL A 122 -8.28 1.47 0.50
CA VAL A 122 -7.77 0.13 0.23
C VAL A 122 -7.94 -0.77 1.45
N GLU A 123 -7.53 -0.32 2.63
CA GLU A 123 -7.52 -1.11 3.85
C GLU A 123 -8.90 -1.36 4.44
N SER A 124 -9.88 -0.51 4.11
CA SER A 124 -11.29 -0.75 4.48
C SER A 124 -11.99 -1.78 3.59
N GLN A 125 -11.42 -2.09 2.41
CA GLN A 125 -12.05 -2.94 1.38
C GLN A 125 -11.25 -4.22 1.07
N LEU A 126 -9.95 -4.22 1.34
CA LEU A 126 -9.03 -5.30 1.04
C LEU A 126 -8.25 -5.67 2.30
N CYS A 127 -8.00 -6.98 2.45
CA CYS A 127 -7.10 -7.57 3.43
C CYS A 127 -5.63 -7.23 3.14
N VAL A 128 -5.11 -6.26 3.87
CA VAL A 128 -3.73 -5.77 3.83
C VAL A 128 -3.03 -6.17 5.13
N ASP A 129 -1.75 -6.49 5.03
CA ASP A 129 -0.85 -6.50 6.19
C ASP A 129 -0.38 -5.06 6.42
N GLU A 130 -0.96 -4.39 7.42
CA GLU A 130 -0.71 -2.99 7.76
C GLU A 130 0.74 -2.73 8.20
N THR A 131 1.51 -3.79 8.51
CA THR A 131 2.95 -3.71 8.82
C THR A 131 3.84 -3.81 7.57
N GLN A 132 3.26 -4.13 6.41
CA GLN A 132 3.95 -4.36 5.14
C GLN A 132 3.47 -3.40 4.04
N ARG A 133 3.52 -2.10 4.35
CA ARG A 133 3.33 -1.02 3.39
C ARG A 133 4.68 -0.56 2.84
N PHE A 134 4.79 -0.44 1.54
CA PHE A 134 6.00 -0.02 0.84
C PHE A 134 5.69 1.09 -0.15
N ALA A 135 6.67 1.97 -0.37
CA ALA A 135 6.61 3.06 -1.33
C ALA A 135 7.88 3.07 -2.16
N THR A 136 7.73 3.24 -3.47
CA THR A 136 8.86 3.41 -4.39
C THR A 136 8.51 4.36 -5.52
N GLY A 137 9.51 4.97 -6.12
CA GLY A 137 9.33 5.87 -7.26
C GLY A 137 10.66 6.31 -7.84
N PHE A 138 10.59 6.92 -9.01
CA PHE A 138 11.77 7.45 -9.71
C PHE A 138 11.76 8.98 -9.74
N SER A 139 12.93 9.60 -9.52
CA SER A 139 13.10 11.07 -9.56
C SER A 139 12.10 11.77 -8.63
N TYR A 140 11.19 12.59 -9.15
CA TYR A 140 10.16 13.25 -8.34
C TYR A 140 9.26 12.25 -7.58
N GLY A 141 9.00 11.07 -8.14
CA GLY A 141 8.29 10.00 -7.44
C GLY A 141 9.12 9.35 -6.33
N GLY A 142 10.45 9.34 -6.46
CA GLY A 142 11.35 8.95 -5.38
C GLY A 142 11.32 9.97 -4.24
N ALA A 143 11.31 11.27 -4.56
CA ALA A 143 11.12 12.33 -3.57
C ALA A 143 9.76 12.25 -2.87
N MET A 144 8.69 11.89 -3.59
CA MET A 144 7.37 11.63 -2.98
C MET A 144 7.40 10.42 -2.04
N SER A 145 8.10 9.35 -2.44
CA SER A 145 8.27 8.15 -1.60
C SER A 145 9.00 8.50 -0.29
N TYR A 146 10.05 9.32 -0.37
CA TYR A 146 10.77 9.84 0.78
C TYR A 146 9.88 10.74 1.65
N SER A 147 9.13 11.67 1.03
CA SER A 147 8.20 12.54 1.75
C SER A 147 7.15 11.75 2.54
N LEU A 148 6.62 10.67 1.94
CA LEU A 148 5.66 9.79 2.61
C LEU A 148 6.26 9.12 3.84
N ALA A 149 7.49 8.61 3.74
CA ALA A 149 8.20 8.04 4.89
C ALA A 149 8.38 9.06 6.02
N CYS A 150 8.73 10.31 5.70
CA CYS A 150 8.86 11.39 6.69
C CYS A 150 7.52 11.78 7.33
N SER A 151 6.41 11.74 6.57
CA SER A 151 5.07 12.07 7.08
C SER A 151 4.48 10.95 7.97
N HIS A 152 4.96 9.71 7.84
CA HIS A 152 4.42 8.55 8.57
C HIS A 152 5.51 7.68 9.21
N PRO A 153 6.27 8.19 10.19
CA PRO A 153 7.40 7.49 10.81
C PRO A 153 7.00 6.15 11.49
N SER A 154 5.72 5.96 11.82
CA SER A 154 5.17 4.72 12.41
C SER A 154 4.34 3.88 11.43
N GLY A 155 4.00 4.38 10.24
CA GLY A 155 3.09 3.74 9.27
C GLY A 155 3.79 3.08 8.08
N PHE A 156 5.05 3.43 7.85
CA PHE A 156 5.98 2.80 6.92
C PHE A 156 7.27 2.52 7.70
N PRO A 157 7.45 1.33 8.30
CA PRO A 157 8.62 1.08 9.12
C PRO A 157 9.90 1.35 8.30
N GLU A 158 10.79 2.16 8.86
CA GLU A 158 12.04 2.74 8.34
C GLU A 158 13.11 1.71 7.93
N LYS A 159 12.74 0.53 7.40
CA LYS A 159 13.67 -0.60 7.35
C LYS A 159 14.50 -0.71 6.07
N TYR A 160 14.20 0.00 4.98
CA TYR A 160 14.94 -0.19 3.72
C TYR A 160 15.01 1.06 2.81
N SER A 161 15.50 2.19 3.35
CA SER A 161 16.20 3.19 2.54
C SER A 161 17.65 2.76 2.29
#